data_AF-C1LF87-F1
#
_entry.id   AF-C1LF87-F1
#
_cell.length_a   1.000
_cell.length_b   1.000
_cell.length_c   1.000
_cell.angle_alpha   90.00
_cell.angle_beta   90.00
_cell.angle_gamma   90.00
#
_symmetry.space_group_name_H-M   'P 1'
#
loop_
_entity.id
_entity.type
_entity.pdbx_description
1 polymer ?
#
loop_
_entity_poly.entity_id
_entity_poly.type
_entity_poly.pdbx_seq_one_letter_code
_entity_poly.pdbx_strand_id
1 'polypeptide(L)'
;MSKVSFRARQIDFNKPLPILKHGSELFLEISENALVNRGVPQIPSGMEKEEENEHHFLEVIQALQLRTDSDVKIPVPEIIDKENDYKRVYPDGFCLPKQLLHIRTIVFSEEEPIEYDMDSEDEEWFQKSDLGITPEKFESMIDRLERGCGQKVMNLEEAKYLLQDQPSLVIAVYDYWLNKRVQSRQPLLYAVRQERRDGGSNTDPYVAFRRRSEKMQTP
;
A
#
# COMPACT_ATOMS: atom_id res chain seq x y z
N MET A 1 39.43 -2.28 12.02
CA MET A 1 39.19 -0.84 12.26
C MET A 1 39.00 -0.63 13.75
N SER A 2 39.85 0.17 14.39
CA SER A 2 39.86 0.41 15.84
C SER A 2 38.74 1.37 16.23
N LYS A 3 37.93 1.02 17.24
CA LYS A 3 36.91 1.91 17.82
C LYS A 3 37.59 3.08 18.52
N VAL A 4 37.31 4.30 18.08
CA VAL A 4 37.79 5.53 18.72
C VAL A 4 37.08 5.68 20.07
N SER A 5 37.85 5.62 21.16
CA SER A 5 37.34 5.84 22.52
C SER A 5 37.26 7.34 22.80
N PHE A 6 36.06 7.83 23.11
CA PHE A 6 35.83 9.20 23.54
C PHE A 6 36.16 9.33 25.03
N ARG A 7 37.27 9.98 25.36
CA ARG A 7 37.57 10.39 26.75
C ARG A 7 37.15 11.84 26.91
N ALA A 8 36.10 12.08 27.70
CA ALA A 8 35.71 13.43 28.09
C ALA A 8 36.91 14.09 28.81
N ARG A 9 37.45 15.18 28.23
CA ARG A 9 38.44 16.00 28.92
C ARG A 9 37.73 16.79 30.00
N GLN A 10 38.30 16.86 31.20
CA GLN A 10 37.78 17.72 32.26
C GLN A 10 37.75 19.19 31.79
N ILE A 11 36.71 19.91 32.22
CA ILE A 11 36.52 21.31 31.92
C ILE A 11 37.59 22.12 32.67
N ASP A 12 38.33 22.95 31.94
CA ASP A 12 39.32 23.86 32.53
C ASP A 12 38.63 25.17 32.92
N PHE A 13 38.50 25.40 34.23
CA PHE A 13 37.84 26.57 34.80
C PHE A 13 38.61 27.88 34.57
N ASN A 14 39.89 27.82 34.15
CA ASN A 14 40.71 29.00 33.89
C ASN A 14 40.66 29.44 32.42
N LYS A 15 39.98 28.68 31.55
CA LYS A 15 39.88 29.03 30.13
C LYS A 15 38.83 30.14 29.92
N PRO A 16 39.20 31.34 29.44
CA PRO A 16 38.24 32.40 29.20
C PRO A 16 37.29 32.02 28.06
N LEU A 17 36.00 32.29 28.26
CA LEU A 17 34.97 32.08 27.24
C LEU A 17 34.96 33.23 26.23
N PRO A 18 34.92 32.94 24.91
CA PRO A 18 34.77 33.98 23.91
C PRO A 18 33.37 34.61 24.01
N ILE A 19 33.30 35.95 23.95
CA ILE A 19 32.05 36.70 23.94
C ILE A 19 31.68 36.96 22.47
N LEU A 20 30.55 36.40 22.03
CA LEU A 20 30.02 36.62 20.68
C LEU A 20 28.99 37.75 20.70
N LYS A 21 29.09 38.66 19.71
CA LYS A 21 28.11 39.73 19.49
C LYS A 21 27.35 39.45 18.20
N HIS A 22 26.05 39.71 18.22
CA HIS A 22 25.18 39.55 17.05
C HIS A 22 25.69 40.46 15.91
N GLY A 23 26.06 39.87 14.77
CA GLY A 23 26.60 40.58 13.60
C GLY A 23 28.13 40.67 13.46
N SER A 24 28.92 40.03 14.33
CA SER A 24 30.38 39.94 14.13
C SER A 24 30.76 38.89 13.07
N GLU A 25 31.88 39.06 12.36
CA GLU A 25 32.40 38.06 11.39
C GLU A 25 32.57 36.67 12.03
N LEU A 26 32.99 36.61 13.30
CA LEU A 26 33.06 35.38 14.09
C LEU A 26 31.71 34.66 14.28
N PHE A 27 30.59 35.39 14.23
CA PHE A 27 29.25 34.81 14.30
C PHE A 27 28.82 34.22 12.95
N LEU A 28 29.29 34.81 11.85
CA LEU A 28 29.05 34.32 10.49
C LEU A 28 29.93 33.10 10.16
N GLU A 29 31.14 33.01 10.71
CA GLU A 29 31.99 31.82 10.56
C GLU A 29 31.45 30.58 11.33
N ILE A 30 30.59 30.79 12.33
CA ILE A 30 29.97 29.70 13.10
C ILE A 30 28.85 29.00 12.32
N SER A 31 28.28 29.63 11.28
CA SER A 31 27.35 28.92 10.41
C SER A 31 28.09 27.86 9.59
N GLU A 32 27.98 26.65 10.11
CA GLU A 32 28.07 25.35 9.48
C GLU A 32 29.38 24.57 9.55
N ASN A 33 30.60 25.14 9.64
CA ASN A 33 31.80 24.26 9.64
C ASN A 33 33.06 24.69 10.45
N ALA A 34 33.09 25.85 11.11
CA ALA A 34 34.34 26.30 11.77
C ALA A 34 34.70 25.59 13.10
N LEU A 35 33.80 24.77 13.65
CA LEU A 35 34.05 23.93 14.86
C LEU A 35 34.23 22.44 14.53
N VAL A 36 34.37 22.09 13.24
CA VAL A 36 34.52 20.70 12.76
C VAL A 36 35.96 20.22 12.98
N ASN A 37 36.30 19.99 14.24
CA ASN A 37 37.26 18.96 14.66
C ASN A 37 36.73 18.15 15.85
N ARG A 38 35.46 18.32 16.20
CA ARG A 38 34.75 17.45 17.15
C ARG A 38 33.38 17.14 16.57
N GLY A 39 33.13 15.87 16.28
CA GLY A 39 31.80 15.40 15.91
C GLY A 39 30.81 15.84 16.99
N VAL A 40 30.02 16.85 16.65
CA VAL A 40 28.87 17.27 17.44
C VAL A 40 27.86 16.14 17.29
N PRO A 41 27.39 15.52 18.38
CA PRO A 41 26.29 14.58 18.31
C PRO A 41 25.14 15.28 17.59
N GLN A 42 24.68 14.74 16.46
CA GLN A 42 23.45 15.20 15.85
C GLN A 42 22.37 15.14 16.92
N ILE A 43 21.84 16.31 17.27
CA ILE A 43 20.70 16.40 18.17
C ILE A 43 19.58 15.71 17.41
N PRO A 44 18.97 14.63 17.94
CA PRO A 44 17.92 13.94 17.21
C PRO A 44 16.78 14.93 17.00
N SER A 45 16.41 15.17 15.74
CA SER A 45 15.36 16.10 15.34
C SER A 45 13.99 15.71 15.92
N GLY A 46 13.87 14.49 16.44
CA GLY A 46 12.60 13.88 16.85
C GLY A 46 11.79 13.35 15.66
N MET A 47 12.31 13.49 14.45
CA MET A 47 11.79 12.93 13.20
C MET A 47 12.31 11.51 12.98
N GLU A 48 11.56 10.70 12.23
CA GLU A 48 12.06 9.39 11.82
C GLU A 48 13.20 9.55 10.81
N LYS A 49 14.19 8.65 10.85
CA LYS A 49 15.37 8.71 9.97
C LYS A 49 15.00 8.74 8.48
N GLU A 50 13.89 8.12 8.10
CA GLU A 50 13.41 8.10 6.72
C GLU A 50 12.86 9.47 6.30
N GLU A 51 12.18 10.17 7.21
CA GLU A 51 11.72 11.55 7.00
C GLU A 51 12.91 12.53 6.92
N GLU A 52 13.95 12.34 7.72
CA GLU A 52 15.18 13.16 7.66
C GLU A 52 15.93 13.03 6.32
N ASN A 53 15.71 11.94 5.58
CA ASN A 53 16.34 11.70 4.27
C ASN A 53 15.42 12.03 3.09
N GLU A 54 14.23 12.60 3.33
CA GLU A 54 13.32 12.96 2.25
C GLU A 54 13.91 14.08 1.37
N HIS A 55 14.06 13.79 0.09
CA HIS A 55 14.76 14.65 -0.86
C HIS A 55 14.14 16.04 -1.00
N HIS A 56 12.83 16.13 -1.22
CA HIS A 56 12.14 17.41 -1.41
C HIS A 56 12.17 18.27 -0.15
N PHE A 57 12.13 17.65 1.04
CA PHE A 57 12.23 18.35 2.30
C PHE A 57 13.63 18.98 2.49
N LEU A 58 14.69 18.23 2.18
CA LEU A 58 16.07 18.70 2.24
C LEU A 58 16.32 19.86 1.26
N GLU A 59 15.81 19.77 0.03
CA GLU A 59 15.96 20.83 -0.97
C GLU A 59 15.28 22.13 -0.53
N VAL A 60 14.08 22.04 0.06
CA VAL A 60 13.34 23.21 0.58
C VAL A 60 14.09 23.85 1.74
N ILE A 61 14.60 23.05 2.69
CA ILE A 61 15.38 23.57 3.83
C ILE A 61 16.64 24.27 3.33
N GLN A 62 17.37 23.66 2.39
CA GLN A 62 18.59 24.23 1.85
C GLN A 62 18.32 25.55 1.12
N ALA A 63 17.27 25.63 0.31
CA ALA A 63 16.84 26.86 -0.35
C ALA A 63 16.50 27.99 0.66
N LEU A 64 15.80 27.64 1.76
CA LEU A 64 15.46 28.58 2.83
C LEU A 64 16.70 29.09 3.58
N GLN A 65 17.66 28.21 3.87
CA GLN A 65 18.91 28.55 4.57
C GLN A 65 19.80 29.46 3.73
N LEU A 66 19.92 29.17 2.43
CA LEU A 66 20.74 29.95 1.49
C LEU A 66 20.07 31.27 1.06
N ARG A 67 18.81 31.52 1.48
CA ARG A 67 17.99 32.66 1.04
C ARG A 67 17.99 32.84 -0.49
N THR A 68 18.00 31.72 -1.20
CA THR A 68 17.90 31.71 -2.66
C THR A 68 16.43 31.75 -3.05
N ASP A 69 16.05 32.60 -4.01
CA ASP A 69 14.70 32.66 -4.60
C ASP A 69 14.41 31.44 -5.53
N SER A 70 15.02 30.29 -5.25
CA SER A 70 14.80 29.05 -5.98
C SER A 70 13.40 28.51 -5.67
N ASP A 71 12.57 28.31 -6.69
CA ASP A 71 11.21 27.78 -6.59
C ASP A 71 11.22 26.26 -6.30
N VAL A 72 11.77 25.88 -5.15
CA VAL A 72 11.74 24.51 -4.65
C VAL A 72 10.41 24.30 -3.95
N LYS A 73 9.57 23.42 -4.49
CA LYS A 73 8.23 23.11 -3.98
C LYS A 73 8.11 21.62 -3.70
N ILE A 74 7.47 21.29 -2.59
CA ILE A 74 7.01 19.93 -2.30
C ILE A 74 5.87 19.62 -3.27
N PRO A 75 5.96 18.56 -4.10
CA PRO A 75 4.93 18.27 -5.08
C PRO A 75 3.62 17.90 -4.38
N VAL A 76 2.56 18.66 -4.68
CA VAL A 76 1.21 18.36 -4.23
C VAL A 76 0.48 17.67 -5.39
N PRO A 77 -0.14 16.49 -5.17
CA PRO A 77 -0.89 15.82 -6.23
C PRO A 77 -2.07 16.68 -6.69
N GLU A 78 -2.39 16.60 -7.98
CA GLU A 78 -3.52 17.31 -8.57
C GLU A 78 -4.86 16.72 -8.11
N ILE A 79 -5.82 17.59 -7.81
CA ILE A 79 -7.18 17.17 -7.43
C ILE A 79 -8.00 17.02 -8.70
N ILE A 80 -8.40 15.79 -9.01
CA ILE A 80 -9.23 15.47 -10.18
C ILE A 80 -10.70 15.44 -9.74
N ASP A 81 -11.53 16.28 -10.35
CA ASP A 81 -12.98 16.27 -10.12
C ASP A 81 -13.66 15.09 -10.84
N LYS A 82 -14.43 14.31 -10.08
CA LYS A 82 -15.19 13.13 -10.55
C LYS A 82 -16.61 13.11 -9.99
N GLU A 83 -17.22 14.27 -9.76
CA GLU A 83 -18.55 14.37 -9.14
C GLU A 83 -19.64 13.56 -9.88
N ASN A 84 -19.64 13.57 -11.22
CA ASN A 84 -20.63 12.85 -12.02
C ASN A 84 -20.52 11.32 -11.87
N ASP A 85 -19.29 10.79 -11.88
CA ASP A 85 -19.06 9.36 -11.68
C ASP A 85 -19.38 8.95 -10.24
N TYR A 86 -19.03 9.80 -9.27
CA TYR A 86 -19.32 9.57 -7.87
C TYR A 86 -20.82 9.41 -7.61
N LYS A 87 -21.65 10.35 -8.09
CA LYS A 87 -23.11 10.30 -7.93
C LYS A 87 -23.76 9.10 -8.61
N ARG A 88 -23.13 8.56 -9.68
CA ARG A 88 -23.61 7.37 -10.37
C ARG A 88 -23.36 6.09 -9.57
N VAL A 89 -22.22 6.00 -8.87
CA VAL A 89 -21.79 4.77 -8.18
C VAL A 89 -22.23 4.74 -6.71
N TYR A 90 -22.32 5.89 -6.05
CA TYR A 90 -22.62 5.99 -4.62
C TYR A 90 -23.98 6.66 -4.38
N PRO A 91 -25.06 5.88 -4.13
CA PRO A 91 -26.38 6.45 -3.85
C PRO A 91 -26.46 7.04 -2.44
N ASP A 92 -27.22 8.13 -2.29
CA ASP A 92 -27.45 8.84 -1.02
C ASP A 92 -28.48 8.11 -0.13
N GLY A 93 -28.13 6.93 0.37
CA GLY A 93 -28.99 6.10 1.22
C GLY A 93 -28.71 6.17 2.73
N PHE A 94 -27.64 6.86 3.14
CA PHE A 94 -27.19 6.85 4.53
C PHE A 94 -28.06 7.74 5.43
N CYS A 95 -28.56 7.16 6.54
CA CYS A 95 -29.29 7.89 7.58
C CYS A 95 -28.48 7.90 8.88
N LEU A 96 -28.19 9.09 9.41
CA LEU A 96 -27.37 9.23 10.62
C LEU A 96 -28.10 8.65 11.85
N PRO A 97 -27.51 7.66 12.56
CA PRO A 97 -28.10 7.13 13.77
C PRO A 97 -28.05 8.16 14.91
N LYS A 98 -29.01 8.08 15.83
CA LYS A 98 -29.08 8.96 17.02
C LYS A 98 -28.01 8.65 18.07
N GLN A 99 -27.40 7.48 18.00
CA GLN A 99 -26.38 7.00 18.93
C GLN A 99 -25.08 6.76 18.16
N LEU A 100 -23.94 6.83 18.87
CA LEU A 100 -22.65 6.51 18.29
C LEU A 100 -22.59 5.03 17.88
N LEU A 101 -21.95 4.77 16.74
CA LEU A 101 -21.73 3.41 16.25
C LEU A 101 -20.72 2.71 17.17
N HIS A 102 -21.15 1.60 17.77
CA HIS A 102 -20.27 0.75 18.58
C HIS A 102 -20.07 -0.59 17.88
N ILE A 103 -18.98 -0.71 17.12
CA ILE A 103 -18.60 -1.92 16.40
C ILE A 103 -17.83 -2.83 17.36
N ARG A 104 -18.45 -3.93 17.81
CA ARG A 104 -17.83 -4.90 18.74
C ARG A 104 -17.03 -5.99 18.04
N THR A 105 -17.39 -6.28 16.80
CA THR A 105 -16.81 -7.32 15.97
C THR A 105 -17.17 -6.96 14.53
N ILE A 106 -16.21 -7.05 13.62
CA ILE A 106 -16.54 -7.17 12.20
C ILE A 106 -17.24 -8.53 12.11
N VAL A 107 -18.56 -8.52 12.10
CA VAL A 107 -19.33 -9.72 11.79
C VAL A 107 -19.04 -9.98 10.32
N PHE A 108 -18.06 -10.84 10.04
CA PHE A 108 -17.96 -11.43 8.72
C PHE A 108 -19.32 -12.09 8.48
N SER A 109 -20.01 -11.63 7.43
CA SER A 109 -21.14 -12.33 6.86
C SER A 109 -20.84 -13.83 6.81
N GLU A 110 -21.77 -14.68 7.27
CA GLU A 110 -21.61 -16.14 7.12
C GLU A 110 -21.60 -16.56 5.65
N GLU A 111 -22.16 -15.71 4.75
CA GLU A 111 -21.97 -15.83 3.31
C GLU A 111 -20.63 -15.23 2.92
N GLU A 112 -19.77 -16.06 2.37
CA GLU A 112 -18.52 -15.65 1.75
C GLU A 112 -18.86 -14.65 0.63
N PRO A 113 -18.34 -13.42 0.68
CA PRO A 113 -18.63 -12.43 -0.34
C PRO A 113 -18.15 -12.96 -1.70
N ILE A 114 -18.97 -12.74 -2.72
CA ILE A 114 -18.56 -12.97 -4.11
C ILE A 114 -17.41 -12.01 -4.40
N GLU A 115 -16.25 -12.53 -4.78
CA GLU A 115 -15.06 -11.71 -5.07
C GLU A 115 -14.91 -11.43 -6.56
N TYR A 116 -15.61 -12.19 -7.41
CA TYR A 116 -15.59 -11.99 -8.84
C TYR A 116 -16.53 -10.85 -9.25
N ASP A 117 -15.98 -9.82 -9.88
CA ASP A 117 -16.73 -8.76 -10.54
C ASP A 117 -16.62 -8.93 -12.07
N MET A 118 -17.72 -8.75 -12.79
CA MET A 118 -17.71 -8.79 -14.25
C MET A 118 -16.82 -7.69 -14.85
N ASP A 119 -15.97 -8.07 -15.81
CA ASP A 119 -15.24 -7.11 -16.64
C ASP A 119 -16.01 -6.75 -17.92
N SER A 120 -15.44 -5.85 -18.74
CA SER A 120 -16.08 -5.42 -19.99
C SER A 120 -16.28 -6.56 -21.00
N GLU A 121 -15.42 -7.59 -20.99
CA GLU A 121 -15.58 -8.76 -21.85
C GLU A 121 -16.74 -9.64 -21.36
N ASP A 122 -16.87 -9.82 -20.05
CA ASP A 122 -17.98 -10.52 -19.41
C ASP A 122 -19.30 -9.84 -19.73
N GLU A 123 -19.37 -8.52 -19.58
CA GLU A 123 -20.57 -7.73 -19.88
C GLU A 123 -21.01 -7.91 -21.33
N GLU A 124 -20.07 -7.86 -22.27
CA GLU A 124 -20.36 -8.07 -23.69
C GLU A 124 -20.86 -9.49 -23.98
N TRP A 125 -20.20 -10.51 -23.41
CA TRP A 125 -20.60 -11.90 -23.59
C TRP A 125 -21.96 -12.17 -22.96
N PHE A 126 -22.19 -11.66 -21.75
CA PHE A 126 -23.43 -11.80 -20.99
C PHE A 126 -24.62 -11.21 -21.75
N GLN A 127 -24.46 -10.02 -22.33
CA GLN A 127 -25.50 -9.39 -23.17
C GLN A 127 -25.80 -10.21 -24.44
N LYS A 128 -24.79 -10.82 -25.06
CA LYS A 128 -24.96 -11.63 -26.28
C LYS A 128 -25.59 -13.01 -26.01
N SER A 129 -25.39 -13.55 -24.82
CA SER A 129 -25.74 -14.94 -24.50
C SER A 129 -27.19 -15.15 -24.08
N ASP A 130 -27.92 -14.07 -23.72
CA ASP A 130 -29.34 -14.06 -23.32
C ASP A 130 -29.73 -15.24 -22.41
N LEU A 131 -28.95 -15.45 -21.35
CA LEU A 131 -29.07 -16.61 -20.46
C LEU A 131 -30.23 -16.51 -19.47
N GLY A 132 -30.94 -15.37 -19.42
CA GLY A 132 -32.05 -15.15 -18.50
C GLY A 132 -31.67 -15.18 -17.02
N ILE A 133 -30.39 -14.95 -16.68
CA ILE A 133 -29.89 -14.85 -15.31
C ILE A 133 -29.56 -13.40 -14.96
N THR A 134 -29.40 -13.10 -13.67
CA THR A 134 -28.93 -11.77 -13.23
C THR A 134 -27.39 -11.72 -13.23
N PRO A 135 -26.77 -10.52 -13.36
CA PRO A 135 -25.31 -10.37 -13.30
C PRO A 135 -24.71 -10.99 -12.03
N GLU A 136 -25.36 -10.78 -10.88
CA GLU A 136 -24.86 -11.27 -9.58
C GLU A 136 -24.86 -12.80 -9.52
N LYS A 137 -25.83 -13.44 -10.19
CA LYS A 137 -25.84 -14.91 -10.32
C LYS A 137 -24.69 -15.38 -11.19
N PHE A 138 -24.40 -14.71 -12.30
CA PHE A 138 -23.25 -15.04 -13.14
C PHE A 138 -21.93 -14.92 -12.38
N GLU A 139 -21.75 -13.81 -11.67
CA GLU A 139 -20.58 -13.56 -10.81
C GLU A 139 -20.41 -14.66 -9.76
N SER A 140 -21.49 -15.03 -9.07
CA SER A 140 -21.48 -16.15 -8.11
C SER A 140 -21.08 -17.48 -8.74
N MET A 141 -21.52 -17.76 -9.97
CA MET A 141 -21.16 -18.99 -10.68
C MET A 141 -19.67 -19.00 -11.04
N ILE A 142 -19.13 -17.90 -11.57
CA ILE A 142 -17.72 -17.80 -11.93
C ILE A 142 -16.82 -17.85 -10.68
N ASP A 143 -17.19 -17.14 -9.61
CA ASP A 143 -16.47 -17.15 -8.33
C ASP A 143 -16.35 -18.58 -7.78
N ARG A 144 -17.45 -19.34 -7.76
CA ARG A 144 -17.45 -20.75 -7.34
C ARG A 144 -16.55 -21.60 -8.23
N LEU A 145 -16.60 -21.42 -9.55
CA LEU A 145 -15.75 -22.16 -10.49
C LEU A 145 -14.26 -21.87 -10.25
N GLU A 146 -13.87 -20.61 -10.04
CA GLU A 146 -12.47 -20.24 -9.75
C GLU A 146 -12.00 -20.80 -8.40
N ARG A 147 -12.78 -20.63 -7.33
CA ARG A 147 -12.47 -21.16 -6.00
C ARG A 147 -12.36 -22.69 -6.02
N GLY A 148 -13.25 -23.36 -6.77
CA GLY A 148 -13.24 -24.81 -6.91
C GLY A 148 -12.10 -25.34 -7.78
N CYS A 149 -11.56 -24.52 -8.70
CA CYS A 149 -10.57 -24.99 -9.65
C CYS A 149 -9.14 -25.03 -9.06
N GLY A 150 -8.76 -24.07 -8.21
CA GLY A 150 -7.45 -24.09 -7.55
C GLY A 150 -6.29 -24.51 -8.47
N GLN A 151 -5.62 -25.64 -8.14
CA GLN A 151 -4.47 -26.18 -8.90
C GLN A 151 -4.81 -27.19 -10.01
N LYS A 152 -6.01 -27.79 -10.04
CA LYS A 152 -6.39 -28.83 -11.02
C LYS A 152 -7.42 -28.25 -11.98
N VAL A 153 -7.26 -28.48 -13.28
CA VAL A 153 -8.30 -28.12 -14.26
C VAL A 153 -9.60 -28.84 -13.88
N MET A 154 -10.66 -28.07 -13.61
CA MET A 154 -11.97 -28.58 -13.25
C MET A 154 -12.61 -29.25 -14.48
N ASN A 155 -13.26 -30.39 -14.28
CA ASN A 155 -14.03 -31.05 -15.32
C ASN A 155 -15.50 -30.58 -15.33
N LEU A 156 -16.19 -30.75 -16.45
CA LEU A 156 -17.60 -30.37 -16.61
C LEU A 156 -18.54 -31.11 -15.64
N GLU A 157 -18.22 -32.34 -15.24
CA GLU A 157 -18.99 -33.08 -14.22
C GLU A 157 -18.80 -32.48 -12.81
N GLU A 158 -17.58 -32.07 -12.48
CA GLU A 158 -17.25 -31.39 -11.22
C GLU A 158 -17.97 -30.02 -11.16
N ALA A 159 -17.97 -29.28 -12.27
CA ALA A 159 -18.67 -28.00 -12.40
C ALA A 159 -20.19 -28.14 -12.23
N LYS A 160 -20.80 -29.18 -12.82
CA LYS A 160 -22.23 -29.50 -12.64
C LYS A 160 -22.57 -29.81 -11.19
N TYR A 161 -21.72 -30.58 -10.50
CA TYR A 161 -21.91 -30.89 -9.09
C TYR A 161 -21.76 -29.65 -8.19
N LEU A 162 -20.87 -28.74 -8.55
CA LEU A 162 -20.58 -27.53 -7.78
C LEU A 162 -21.69 -26.47 -7.91
N LEU A 163 -22.18 -26.24 -9.13
CA LEU A 163 -23.16 -25.18 -9.40
C LEU A 163 -24.59 -25.62 -9.11
N GLN A 164 -24.92 -26.92 -9.24
CA GLN A 164 -26.24 -27.50 -8.94
C GLN A 164 -27.41 -26.76 -9.64
N ASP A 165 -27.16 -26.20 -10.81
CA ASP A 165 -28.08 -25.38 -11.59
C ASP A 165 -28.52 -26.09 -12.88
N GLN A 166 -29.33 -25.40 -13.70
CA GLN A 166 -29.80 -25.94 -14.98
C GLN A 166 -28.61 -26.39 -15.86
N PRO A 167 -28.64 -27.63 -16.41
CA PRO A 167 -27.49 -28.17 -17.15
C PRO A 167 -27.06 -27.31 -18.36
N SER A 168 -28.00 -26.71 -19.09
CA SER A 168 -27.69 -25.84 -20.22
C SER A 168 -26.94 -24.58 -19.80
N LEU A 169 -27.39 -23.94 -18.72
CA LEU A 169 -26.77 -22.75 -18.16
C LEU A 169 -25.35 -23.06 -17.65
N VAL A 170 -25.21 -24.15 -16.89
CA VAL A 170 -23.91 -24.57 -16.36
C VAL A 170 -22.92 -24.84 -17.49
N ILE A 171 -23.33 -25.51 -18.56
CA ILE A 171 -22.47 -25.78 -19.71
C ILE A 171 -22.03 -24.47 -20.38
N ALA A 172 -22.97 -23.55 -20.65
CA ALA A 172 -22.64 -22.28 -21.31
C ALA A 172 -21.66 -21.42 -20.50
N VAL A 173 -21.91 -21.28 -19.18
CA VAL A 173 -21.03 -20.51 -18.28
C VAL A 173 -19.67 -21.20 -18.12
N TYR A 174 -19.65 -22.53 -18.00
CA TYR A 174 -18.40 -23.30 -17.89
C TYR A 174 -17.54 -23.20 -19.14
N ASP A 175 -18.14 -23.28 -20.34
CA ASP A 175 -17.40 -23.18 -21.60
C ASP A 175 -16.79 -21.78 -21.77
N TYR A 176 -17.54 -20.73 -21.41
CA TYR A 176 -17.04 -19.36 -21.38
C TYR A 176 -15.88 -19.18 -20.40
N TRP A 177 -16.10 -19.58 -19.14
CA TRP A 177 -15.09 -19.51 -18.08
C TRP A 177 -13.81 -20.25 -18.46
N LEU A 178 -13.93 -21.48 -18.97
CA LEU A 178 -12.79 -22.30 -19.36
C LEU A 178 -11.98 -21.62 -20.48
N ASN A 179 -12.66 -21.07 -21.48
CA ASN A 179 -12.00 -20.33 -22.56
C ASN A 179 -11.26 -19.10 -22.02
N LYS A 180 -11.92 -18.29 -21.18
CA LYS A 180 -11.34 -17.10 -20.56
C LYS A 180 -10.11 -17.46 -19.72
N ARG A 181 -10.19 -18.51 -18.91
CA ARG A 181 -9.07 -18.99 -18.08
C ARG A 181 -7.87 -19.47 -18.90
N VAL A 182 -8.10 -20.13 -20.02
CA VAL A 182 -7.05 -20.56 -20.96
C VAL A 182 -6.37 -19.37 -21.62
N GLN A 183 -7.13 -18.35 -22.00
CA GLN A 183 -6.60 -17.13 -22.62
C GLN A 183 -5.77 -16.30 -21.63
N SER A 184 -6.30 -16.07 -20.43
CA SER A 184 -5.65 -15.25 -19.39
C SER A 184 -4.38 -15.90 -18.83
N ARG A 185 -4.25 -17.24 -18.87
CA ARG A 185 -3.13 -18.02 -18.29
C ARG A 185 -2.85 -17.74 -16.81
N GLN A 186 -3.79 -17.11 -16.14
CA GLN A 186 -3.75 -16.71 -14.74
C GLN A 186 -5.16 -16.93 -14.15
N PRO A 187 -5.28 -17.11 -12.83
CA PRO A 187 -6.57 -17.10 -12.16
C PRO A 187 -7.34 -15.82 -12.49
N LEU A 188 -8.66 -15.93 -12.67
CA LEU A 188 -9.47 -14.75 -12.94
C LEU A 188 -9.71 -13.91 -11.67
N LEU A 189 -9.61 -14.53 -10.49
CA LEU A 189 -9.58 -13.83 -9.21
C LEU A 189 -8.18 -13.26 -8.94
N TYR A 190 -8.08 -11.93 -8.89
CA TYR A 190 -6.82 -11.26 -8.60
C TYR A 190 -6.44 -11.44 -7.13
N ALA A 191 -5.20 -11.88 -6.90
CA ALA A 191 -4.65 -12.04 -5.56
C ALA A 191 -3.43 -11.15 -5.35
N VAL A 192 -3.30 -10.59 -4.15
CA VAL A 192 -2.08 -9.89 -3.76
C VAL A 192 -0.91 -10.86 -3.76
N ARG A 193 0.19 -10.46 -4.41
CA ARG A 193 1.38 -11.29 -4.49
C ARG A 193 2.08 -11.36 -3.13
N GLN A 194 2.08 -12.56 -2.54
CA GLN A 194 2.71 -12.82 -1.24
C GLN A 194 4.13 -13.37 -1.40
N GLU A 195 4.92 -13.25 -0.32
CA GLU A 195 6.28 -13.79 -0.25
C GLU A 195 6.27 -15.31 -0.46
N ARG A 196 7.13 -15.78 -1.37
CA ARG A 196 7.37 -17.21 -1.52
C ARG A 196 8.28 -17.69 -0.38
N ARG A 197 8.00 -18.90 0.14
CA ARG A 197 8.78 -19.51 1.24
C ARG A 197 10.25 -19.79 0.88
N ASP A 198 10.63 -19.63 -0.38
CA ASP A 198 11.98 -19.85 -0.92
C ASP A 198 12.92 -18.63 -0.72
N GLY A 199 12.43 -17.51 -0.18
CA GLY A 199 13.26 -16.34 0.16
C GLY A 199 13.72 -15.50 -1.05
N GLY A 200 13.33 -15.87 -2.27
CA GLY A 200 13.73 -15.18 -3.50
C GLY A 200 12.93 -13.91 -3.82
N SER A 201 11.96 -13.54 -2.98
CA SER A 201 11.01 -12.44 -3.24
C SER A 201 11.43 -11.10 -2.63
N ASN A 202 12.65 -11.01 -2.07
CA ASN A 202 13.06 -9.85 -1.26
C ASN A 202 13.17 -8.55 -2.09
N THR A 203 13.51 -8.65 -3.38
CA THR A 203 13.71 -7.53 -4.30
C THR A 203 12.51 -7.25 -5.22
N ASP A 204 11.45 -8.03 -5.14
CA ASP A 204 10.27 -7.85 -5.99
C ASP A 204 9.35 -6.78 -5.38
N PRO A 205 9.13 -5.64 -6.07
CA PRO A 205 8.32 -4.54 -5.55
C PRO A 205 6.82 -4.87 -5.47
N TYR A 206 6.35 -5.91 -6.16
CA TYR A 206 4.95 -6.33 -6.10
C TYR A 206 4.63 -7.24 -4.91
N VAL A 207 5.65 -7.68 -4.15
CA VAL A 207 5.45 -8.56 -3.00
C VAL A 207 5.08 -7.74 -1.75
N ALA A 208 3.83 -7.86 -1.32
CA ALA A 208 3.29 -7.16 -0.16
C ALA A 208 3.04 -8.10 1.04
N PHE A 209 2.77 -7.52 2.21
CA PHE A 209 2.37 -8.21 3.44
C PHE A 209 3.32 -9.33 3.90
N ARG A 210 4.64 -9.09 3.85
CA ARG A 210 5.66 -10.06 4.26
C ARG A 210 5.52 -10.41 5.74
N ARG A 211 5.54 -11.69 6.08
CA ARG A 211 5.45 -12.16 7.47
C ARG A 211 6.84 -12.08 8.10
N ARG A 212 7.03 -11.12 9.01
CA ARG A 212 8.21 -11.09 9.88
C ARG A 212 7.80 -11.60 11.25
N SER A 213 8.29 -12.77 11.64
CA SER A 213 8.15 -13.19 13.03
C SER A 213 9.12 -12.37 13.87
N GLU A 214 8.61 -11.57 14.80
CA GLU A 214 9.44 -10.97 15.84
C GLU A 214 10.11 -12.11 16.60
N LYS A 215 11.45 -12.14 16.62
CA LYS A 215 12.17 -13.12 17.45
C LYS A 215 11.96 -12.67 18.89
N MET A 216 10.96 -13.25 19.56
CA MET A 216 10.83 -13.16 21.01
C MET A 216 12.15 -13.62 21.62
N GLN A 217 12.96 -12.68 22.06
CA GLN A 217 14.21 -12.96 22.73
C GLN A 217 13.85 -13.24 24.19
N THR A 218 13.71 -14.52 24.53
CA THR A 218 13.57 -14.92 25.93
C THR A 218 14.88 -14.61 26.68
N PRO A 219 14.79 -14.03 27.90
CA PRO A 219 15.94 -13.63 28.70
C PRO A 219 16.85 -14.79 29.10
#